data_AF-A0A4Q1CRQ9-F1
#
_entry.id   AF-A0A4Q1CRQ9-F1
#
_cell.length_a   1.000
_cell.length_b   1.000
_cell.length_c   1.000
_cell.angle_alpha   90.00
_cell.angle_beta   90.00
_cell.angle_gamma   90.00
#
_symmetry.space_group_name_H-M   'P 1'
#
loop_
_entity.id
_entity.type
_entity.pdbx_description
1 polymer ?
#
loop_
_entity_poly.entity_id
_entity_poly.type
_entity_poly.pdbx_seq_one_letter_code
_entity_poly.pdbx_strand_id
1 'polypeptide(L)'
;MMRVRLPVALFGLLGLLLPMMASCSQPRGTYQRATIQEREGTLCFGVPDTRETRDAPPLIAGVTVTEVGKGNQPVWQRIFLREGAPEPAMPPDQCLTYGAGKTAAPALGVGKYYQVVLSGYTPGAPGREGEAQKRVFNACFHVEDVAGKGAVKPVVSDCATASSSALRSAQPAGK
;
A
#
# COMPACT_ATOMS: atom_id res chain seq x y z
N MET A 1 -56.39 -42.20 -13.34
CA MET A 1 -54.96 -42.08 -12.95
C MET A 1 -54.54 -40.62 -13.10
N MET A 2 -53.98 -40.03 -12.03
CA MET A 2 -53.81 -38.59 -11.81
C MET A 2 -52.85 -37.93 -12.81
N ARG A 3 -53.30 -36.81 -13.43
CA ARG A 3 -52.45 -35.85 -14.13
C ARG A 3 -51.78 -34.94 -13.09
N VAL A 4 -50.50 -35.16 -12.82
CA VAL A 4 -49.67 -34.20 -12.07
C VAL A 4 -49.17 -33.15 -13.07
N ARG A 5 -49.82 -31.98 -13.10
CA ARG A 5 -49.26 -30.78 -13.74
C ARG A 5 -48.33 -30.11 -12.73
N LEU A 6 -47.02 -30.30 -12.88
CA LEU A 6 -46.05 -29.48 -12.15
C LEU A 6 -46.24 -28.01 -12.59
N PRO A 7 -46.42 -27.07 -11.65
CA PRO A 7 -46.58 -25.67 -12.00
C PRO A 7 -45.21 -25.13 -12.44
N VAL A 8 -45.15 -24.70 -13.70
CA VAL A 8 -44.01 -23.97 -14.32
C VAL A 8 -43.63 -22.71 -13.52
N ALA A 9 -44.47 -22.28 -12.57
CA ALA A 9 -44.22 -21.16 -11.68
C ALA A 9 -43.09 -21.39 -10.66
N LEU A 10 -42.72 -22.63 -10.31
CA LEU A 10 -41.72 -22.87 -9.27
C LEU A 10 -40.26 -22.70 -9.77
N PHE A 11 -40.01 -22.92 -11.06
CA PHE A 11 -38.70 -22.66 -11.68
C PHE A 11 -38.46 -21.18 -12.00
N GLY A 12 -39.53 -20.38 -12.13
CA GLY A 12 -39.43 -18.94 -12.37
C GLY A 12 -38.98 -18.15 -11.13
N LEU A 13 -39.33 -18.62 -9.93
CA LEU A 13 -38.96 -17.93 -8.68
C LEU A 13 -37.52 -18.22 -8.22
N LEU A 14 -36.96 -19.38 -8.57
CA LEU A 14 -35.60 -19.75 -8.14
C LEU A 14 -34.51 -19.01 -8.93
N GLY A 15 -34.81 -18.52 -10.15
CA GLY A 15 -33.89 -17.71 -10.96
C GLY A 15 -33.83 -16.23 -10.57
N LEU A 16 -34.80 -15.74 -9.78
CA LEU A 16 -34.88 -14.35 -9.31
C LEU A 16 -34.13 -14.09 -8.00
N LEU A 17 -33.58 -15.14 -7.39
CA LEU A 17 -32.72 -15.09 -6.20
C LEU A 17 -31.24 -15.33 -6.56
N LEU A 18 -30.80 -14.94 -7.76
CA LEU A 18 -29.38 -14.72 -7.97
C LEU A 18 -29.00 -13.51 -7.10
N PRO A 19 -28.12 -13.67 -6.09
CA PRO A 19 -27.64 -12.52 -5.36
C PRO A 19 -27.04 -11.58 -6.41
N MET A 20 -27.51 -10.33 -6.41
CA MET A 20 -26.69 -9.24 -6.91
C MET A 20 -25.42 -9.27 -6.07
N MET A 21 -24.46 -10.08 -6.51
CA MET A 21 -23.07 -9.86 -6.21
C MET A 21 -22.80 -8.52 -6.89
N ALA A 22 -23.08 -7.43 -6.17
CA ALA A 22 -22.40 -6.19 -6.43
C ALA A 22 -20.92 -6.58 -6.42
N SER A 23 -20.34 -6.73 -7.61
CA SER A 23 -18.90 -6.85 -7.73
C SER A 23 -18.38 -5.57 -7.10
N CYS A 24 -18.02 -5.64 -5.83
CA CYS A 24 -17.11 -4.73 -5.18
C CYS A 24 -15.72 -4.94 -5.82
N SER A 25 -15.64 -4.87 -7.16
CA SER A 25 -14.39 -4.72 -7.86
C SER A 25 -13.88 -3.35 -7.45
N GLN A 26 -12.83 -3.34 -6.65
CA GLN A 26 -12.18 -2.11 -6.25
C GLN A 26 -11.82 -1.31 -7.51
N PRO A 27 -11.96 0.03 -7.49
CA PRO A 27 -11.58 0.86 -8.62
C PRO A 27 -10.18 0.48 -9.09
N ARG A 28 -10.00 0.37 -10.41
CA ARG A 28 -8.70 0.08 -11.00
C ARG A 28 -7.66 1.07 -10.45
N GLY A 29 -6.48 0.56 -10.10
CA GLY A 29 -5.39 1.38 -9.57
C GLY A 29 -5.52 1.75 -8.09
N THR A 30 -6.54 1.25 -7.37
CA THR A 30 -6.65 1.48 -5.91
C THR A 30 -5.41 0.96 -5.16
N TYR A 31 -4.90 -0.21 -5.53
CA TYR A 31 -3.69 -0.80 -4.95
C TYR A 31 -2.62 -0.92 -6.02
N GLN A 32 -1.47 -0.33 -5.77
CA GLN A 32 -0.32 -0.34 -6.66
C GLN A 32 0.96 -0.55 -5.86
N ARG A 33 2.04 -0.95 -6.54
CA ARG A 33 3.33 -1.11 -5.87
C ARG A 33 3.97 0.25 -5.64
N ALA A 34 4.40 0.55 -4.41
CA ALA A 34 5.21 1.73 -4.12
C ALA A 34 6.63 1.58 -4.69
N THR A 35 7.25 2.70 -5.05
CA THR A 35 8.68 2.74 -5.40
C THR A 35 9.50 3.06 -4.16
N ILE A 36 10.69 2.46 -4.07
CA ILE A 36 11.63 2.68 -2.99
C ILE A 36 12.97 2.97 -3.63
N GLN A 37 13.53 4.13 -3.29
CA GLN A 37 14.81 4.60 -3.81
C GLN A 37 15.69 5.00 -2.64
N GLU A 38 16.99 5.08 -2.88
CA GLU A 38 17.93 5.71 -1.98
C GLU A 38 18.32 7.05 -2.60
N ARG A 39 18.28 8.12 -1.79
CA ARG A 39 18.71 9.47 -2.14
C ARG A 39 19.50 10.05 -0.97
N GLU A 40 20.73 10.47 -1.23
CA GLU A 40 21.58 11.15 -0.25
C GLU A 40 21.78 10.38 1.07
N GLY A 41 21.92 9.06 0.98
CA GLY A 41 22.11 8.15 2.11
C GLY A 41 20.82 7.78 2.86
N THR A 42 19.65 8.25 2.39
CA THR A 42 18.36 8.00 3.03
C THR A 42 17.38 7.35 2.07
N LEU A 43 16.53 6.45 2.58
CA LEU A 43 15.47 5.87 1.77
C LEU A 43 14.38 6.90 1.47
N CYS A 44 13.80 6.84 0.29
CA CYS A 44 12.61 7.61 -0.05
C CYS A 44 11.57 6.75 -0.75
N PHE A 45 10.30 7.10 -0.56
CA PHE A 45 9.15 6.31 -1.01
C PHE A 45 8.30 7.11 -1.99
N GLY A 46 8.05 6.54 -3.16
CA GLY A 46 7.31 7.21 -4.23
C GLY A 46 6.22 6.33 -4.84
N VAL A 47 5.63 6.85 -5.90
CA VAL A 47 4.63 6.15 -6.72
C VAL A 47 5.31 5.52 -7.95
N PRO A 48 4.71 4.50 -8.57
CA PRO A 48 5.26 3.92 -9.79
C PRO A 48 5.16 4.90 -10.95
N ASP A 49 6.10 4.79 -11.88
CA ASP A 49 6.07 5.55 -13.12
C ASP A 49 5.12 4.91 -14.12
N THR A 50 3.89 5.42 -14.18
CA THR A 50 2.83 4.92 -15.05
C THR A 50 2.19 6.10 -15.77
N ARG A 51 1.49 5.83 -16.88
CA ARG A 51 0.70 6.86 -17.55
C ARG A 51 -0.31 7.51 -16.59
N GLU A 52 -0.96 6.71 -15.74
CA GLU A 52 -1.94 7.21 -14.75
C GLU A 52 -1.30 8.21 -13.77
N THR A 53 -0.16 7.86 -13.19
CA THR A 53 0.54 8.72 -12.20
C THR A 53 1.21 9.94 -12.83
N ARG A 54 1.50 9.93 -14.14
CA ARG A 54 1.95 11.11 -14.89
C ARG A 54 0.79 12.05 -15.24
N ASP A 55 -0.32 11.49 -15.71
CA ASP A 55 -1.48 12.26 -16.17
C ASP A 55 -2.24 12.90 -14.99
N ALA A 56 -2.33 12.18 -13.87
CA ALA A 56 -3.01 12.64 -12.66
C ALA A 56 -2.26 12.20 -11.38
N PRO A 57 -1.19 12.93 -11.00
CA PRO A 57 -0.42 12.64 -9.79
C PRO A 57 -1.34 12.58 -8.55
N PRO A 58 -1.26 11.52 -7.73
CA PRO A 58 -2.06 11.42 -6.51
C PRO A 58 -1.60 12.42 -5.46
N LEU A 59 -2.54 12.94 -4.69
CA LEU A 59 -2.27 13.64 -3.42
C LEU A 59 -2.05 12.60 -2.33
N ILE A 60 -0.93 12.69 -1.62
CA ILE A 60 -0.57 11.72 -0.58
C ILE A 60 -0.99 12.24 0.79
N ALA A 61 -1.97 11.58 1.39
CA ALA A 61 -2.47 11.89 2.73
C ALA A 61 -1.50 11.45 3.83
N GLY A 62 -0.75 10.38 3.60
CA GLY A 62 0.28 9.95 4.53
C GLY A 62 1.12 8.77 4.05
N VAL A 63 2.19 8.54 4.79
CA VAL A 63 3.11 7.42 4.65
C VAL A 63 3.26 6.71 5.98
N THR A 64 3.25 5.38 5.94
CA THR A 64 3.45 4.54 7.11
C THR A 64 4.50 3.48 6.79
N VAL A 65 5.50 3.33 7.66
CA VAL A 65 6.50 2.27 7.59
C VAL A 65 6.38 1.41 8.83
N THR A 66 6.28 0.11 8.65
CA THR A 66 6.10 -0.88 9.73
C THR A 66 7.16 -1.97 9.60
N GLU A 67 7.75 -2.41 10.72
CA GLU A 67 8.60 -3.60 10.75
C GLU A 67 7.72 -4.85 10.63
N VAL A 68 8.00 -5.68 9.63
CA VAL A 68 7.24 -6.90 9.37
C VAL A 68 7.48 -7.89 10.50
N GLY A 69 6.40 -8.48 11.03
CA GLY A 69 6.47 -9.47 12.11
C GLY A 69 6.48 -8.91 13.53
N LYS A 70 6.48 -7.57 13.72
CA LYS A 70 6.43 -6.93 15.05
C LYS A 70 5.07 -6.35 15.47
N GLY A 71 4.01 -6.61 14.70
CA GLY A 71 2.66 -6.08 14.91
C GLY A 71 2.36 -4.85 14.06
N ASN A 72 1.24 -4.17 14.35
CA ASN A 72 0.72 -3.08 13.51
C ASN A 72 1.23 -1.67 13.91
N GLN A 73 2.12 -1.57 14.89
CA GLN A 73 2.68 -0.28 15.30
C GLN A 73 3.74 0.17 14.29
N PRO A 74 3.59 1.36 13.69
CA PRO A 74 4.54 1.85 12.71
C PRO A 74 5.86 2.21 13.37
N VAL A 75 6.98 1.89 12.71
CA VAL A 75 8.30 2.40 13.11
C VAL A 75 8.44 3.88 12.76
N TRP A 76 7.72 4.33 11.73
CA TRP A 76 7.60 5.74 11.38
C TRP A 76 6.31 5.97 10.60
N GLN A 77 5.64 7.08 10.87
CA GLN A 77 4.43 7.48 10.18
C GLN A 77 4.42 9.00 10.04
N ARG A 78 3.95 9.46 8.88
CA ARG A 78 3.67 10.86 8.61
C ARG A 78 2.28 10.99 8.01
N ILE A 79 1.44 11.83 8.64
CA ILE A 79 0.09 12.16 8.15
C ILE A 79 0.04 13.66 7.96
N PHE A 80 0.00 14.13 6.72
CA PHE A 80 0.23 15.54 6.37
C PHE A 80 -0.77 16.48 7.04
N LEU A 81 -2.06 16.15 6.96
CA LEU A 81 -3.11 16.95 7.60
C LEU A 81 -2.95 17.03 9.13
N ARG A 82 -2.52 15.94 9.79
CA ARG A 82 -2.25 15.93 11.24
C ARG A 82 -1.05 16.81 11.59
N GLU A 83 -0.09 16.93 10.69
CA GLU A 83 1.05 17.82 10.86
C GLU A 83 0.73 19.29 10.53
N GLY A 84 -0.46 19.59 10.00
CA GLY A 84 -0.80 20.93 9.48
C GLY A 84 -0.03 21.28 8.21
N ALA A 85 0.43 20.26 7.46
CA ALA A 85 1.10 20.40 6.18
C ALA A 85 0.14 20.05 5.03
N PRO A 86 0.29 20.68 3.84
CA PRO A 86 -0.47 20.28 2.67
C PRO A 86 -0.10 18.85 2.24
N GLU A 87 -1.07 18.13 1.71
CA GLU A 87 -0.85 16.83 1.07
C GLU A 87 -0.08 17.04 -0.24
N PRO A 88 1.11 16.45 -0.41
CA PRO A 88 1.89 16.66 -1.62
C PRO A 88 1.28 15.87 -2.78
N ALA A 89 1.21 16.50 -3.95
CA ALA A 89 1.09 15.79 -5.22
C ALA A 89 2.37 14.97 -5.45
N MET A 90 2.21 13.71 -5.85
CA MET A 90 3.34 12.78 -5.99
C MET A 90 3.47 12.29 -7.43
N PRO A 91 4.14 13.04 -8.32
CA PRO A 91 4.53 12.52 -9.62
C PRO A 91 5.65 11.45 -9.49
N PRO A 92 5.91 10.64 -10.53
CA PRO A 92 6.84 9.50 -10.45
C PRO A 92 8.30 9.82 -10.10
N ASP A 93 8.74 11.05 -10.33
CA ASP A 93 10.09 11.54 -10.06
C ASP A 93 10.28 12.05 -8.61
N GLN A 94 9.18 12.18 -7.87
CA GLN A 94 9.17 12.62 -6.48
C GLN A 94 9.00 11.45 -5.50
N CYS A 95 9.51 11.66 -4.29
CA CYS A 95 9.39 10.70 -3.20
C CYS A 95 9.42 11.38 -1.83
N LEU A 96 8.87 10.69 -0.83
CA LEU A 96 8.91 11.09 0.57
C LEU A 96 10.12 10.49 1.26
N THR A 97 11.01 11.35 1.73
CA THR A 97 12.19 10.95 2.50
C THR A 97 11.78 10.31 3.82
N TYR A 98 12.33 9.13 4.12
CA TYR A 98 12.16 8.45 5.40
C TYR A 98 12.66 9.33 6.55
N GLY A 99 11.86 9.47 7.60
CA GLY A 99 12.20 10.30 8.76
C GLY A 99 11.97 11.80 8.59
N ALA A 100 11.51 12.26 7.43
CA ALA A 100 11.08 13.65 7.26
C ALA A 100 9.76 13.93 8.01
N GLY A 101 9.51 15.18 8.37
CA GLY A 101 8.31 15.61 9.09
C GLY A 101 8.59 15.92 10.56
N LYS A 102 7.56 15.88 11.41
CA LYS A 102 7.67 16.31 12.81
C LYS A 102 8.19 15.22 13.74
N THR A 103 8.02 13.95 13.36
CA THR A 103 8.42 12.80 14.17
C THR A 103 9.69 12.18 13.60
N ALA A 104 10.74 12.14 14.41
CA ALA A 104 11.99 11.49 14.05
C ALA A 104 11.76 9.99 13.81
N ALA A 105 12.35 9.46 12.74
CA ALA A 105 12.36 8.02 12.48
C ALA A 105 13.56 7.35 13.16
N PRO A 106 13.38 6.15 13.74
CA PRO A 106 14.51 5.32 14.14
C PRO A 106 15.33 4.85 12.93
N ALA A 107 16.58 4.45 13.15
CA ALA A 107 17.35 3.81 12.10
C ALA A 107 16.73 2.47 11.70
N LEU A 108 16.69 2.19 10.39
CA LEU A 108 16.26 0.88 9.89
C LEU A 108 17.38 -0.15 10.10
N GLY A 109 17.03 -1.31 10.65
CA GLY A 109 17.96 -2.38 10.96
C GLY A 109 18.34 -3.20 9.72
N VAL A 110 19.63 -3.47 9.55
CA VAL A 110 20.14 -4.37 8.50
C VAL A 110 19.56 -5.77 8.68
N GLY A 111 19.15 -6.39 7.58
CA GLY A 111 18.51 -7.70 7.52
C GLY A 111 17.05 -7.74 8.02
N LYS A 112 16.51 -6.60 8.48
CA LYS A 112 15.10 -6.49 8.89
C LYS A 112 14.22 -6.20 7.68
N TYR A 113 13.00 -6.71 7.75
CA TYR A 113 11.97 -6.51 6.73
C TYR A 113 10.99 -5.43 7.17
N TYR A 114 10.62 -4.58 6.23
CA TYR A 114 9.73 -3.46 6.41
C TYR A 114 8.66 -3.46 5.33
N GLN A 115 7.50 -2.94 5.67
CA GLN A 115 6.44 -2.59 4.74
C GLN A 115 6.27 -1.09 4.74
N VAL A 116 6.22 -0.49 3.55
CA VAL A 116 5.78 0.90 3.37
C VAL A 116 4.39 0.92 2.75
N VAL A 117 3.56 1.83 3.22
CA VAL A 117 2.24 2.14 2.66
C VAL A 117 2.11 3.65 2.50
N LEU A 118 1.96 4.10 1.25
CA LEU A 118 1.52 5.46 0.91
C LEU A 118 0.00 5.43 0.71
N SER A 119 -0.73 6.24 1.46
CA SER A 119 -2.18 6.39 1.30
C SER A 119 -2.48 7.76 0.73
N GLY A 120 -3.34 7.82 -0.27
CA GLY A 120 -3.69 9.06 -0.94
C GLY A 120 -4.93 8.92 -1.81
N TYR A 121 -5.10 9.86 -2.72
CA TYR A 121 -6.19 9.88 -3.66
C TYR A 121 -5.81 10.65 -4.92
N THR A 122 -6.41 10.30 -6.05
CA THR A 122 -6.42 11.14 -7.24
C THR A 122 -7.60 12.11 -7.11
N PRO A 123 -7.39 13.44 -7.16
CA PRO A 123 -8.48 14.41 -7.11
C PRO A 123 -9.49 14.21 -8.23
N GLY A 124 -10.77 14.44 -7.94
CA GLY A 124 -11.83 14.55 -8.95
C GLY A 124 -11.74 15.87 -9.73
N ALA A 125 -12.61 16.05 -10.72
CA ALA A 125 -12.69 17.34 -11.42
C ALA A 125 -13.18 18.44 -10.46
N PRO A 126 -12.69 19.69 -10.59
CA PRO A 126 -13.20 20.81 -9.79
C PRO A 126 -14.73 20.91 -9.91
N GLY A 127 -15.41 21.00 -8.76
CA GLY A 127 -16.88 21.10 -8.70
C GLY A 127 -17.63 19.77 -8.78
N ARG A 128 -16.94 18.63 -8.78
CA ARG A 128 -17.56 17.29 -8.73
C ARG A 128 -17.18 16.54 -7.47
N GLU A 129 -17.99 16.73 -6.42
CA GLU A 129 -17.83 16.01 -5.17
C GLU A 129 -18.01 14.50 -5.37
N GLY A 130 -17.20 13.69 -4.67
CA GLY A 130 -17.25 12.23 -4.73
C GLY A 130 -16.47 11.56 -5.87
N GLU A 131 -15.87 12.34 -6.79
CA GLU A 131 -15.02 11.78 -7.86
C GLU A 131 -13.58 11.45 -7.41
N ALA A 132 -13.18 11.89 -6.21
CA ALA A 132 -11.86 11.57 -5.68
C ALA A 132 -11.68 10.05 -5.52
N GLN A 133 -10.65 9.51 -6.16
CA GLN A 133 -10.43 8.07 -6.16
C GLN A 133 -9.32 7.71 -5.18
N LYS A 134 -9.62 6.82 -4.23
CA LYS A 134 -8.62 6.30 -3.28
C LYS A 134 -7.45 5.64 -4.02
N ARG A 135 -6.24 5.88 -3.52
CA ARG A 135 -4.99 5.27 -3.97
C ARG A 135 -4.18 4.79 -2.78
N VAL A 136 -3.63 3.58 -2.88
CA VAL A 136 -2.78 2.94 -1.89
C VAL A 136 -1.59 2.36 -2.64
N PHE A 137 -0.39 2.79 -2.27
CA PHE A 137 0.85 2.26 -2.81
C PHE A 137 1.57 1.48 -1.72
N ASN A 138 1.81 0.19 -1.93
CA ASN A 138 2.46 -0.67 -0.94
C ASN A 138 3.70 -1.36 -1.51
N ALA A 139 4.73 -1.52 -0.67
CA ALA A 139 5.88 -2.34 -1.01
C ALA A 139 6.50 -2.91 0.27
N CYS A 140 7.10 -4.08 0.15
CA CYS A 140 7.92 -4.67 1.21
C CYS A 140 9.39 -4.66 0.77
N PHE A 141 10.28 -4.46 1.72
CA PHE A 141 11.71 -4.44 1.46
C PHE A 141 12.48 -4.92 2.67
N HIS A 142 13.71 -5.34 2.46
CA HIS A 142 14.68 -5.46 3.54
C HIS A 142 15.82 -4.49 3.31
N VAL A 143 16.55 -4.22 4.39
CA VAL A 143 17.69 -3.31 4.37
C VAL A 143 18.98 -4.11 4.32
N GLU A 144 19.84 -3.80 3.37
CA GLU A 144 21.21 -4.30 3.29
C GLU A 144 22.20 -3.19 3.64
N ASP A 145 23.34 -3.56 4.21
CA ASP A 145 24.46 -2.65 4.42
C ASP A 145 25.23 -2.44 3.11
N VAL A 146 25.56 -1.19 2.81
CA VAL A 146 26.47 -0.85 1.71
C VAL A 146 27.89 -0.87 2.26
N ALA A 147 28.61 -1.95 1.95
CA ALA A 147 29.96 -2.21 2.44
C ALA A 147 30.85 -0.95 2.42
N GLY A 148 31.33 -0.57 3.60
CA GLY A 148 32.31 0.50 3.79
C GLY A 148 31.77 1.93 3.72
N LYS A 149 30.44 2.14 3.65
CA LYS A 149 29.85 3.50 3.53
C LYS A 149 28.91 3.91 4.66
N GLY A 150 28.57 3.01 5.58
CA GLY A 150 27.60 3.29 6.65
C GLY A 150 26.22 3.69 6.11
N ALA A 151 25.92 3.28 4.88
CA ALA A 151 24.69 3.60 4.16
C ALA A 151 23.86 2.33 3.96
N VAL A 152 22.54 2.48 3.90
CA VAL A 152 21.61 1.38 3.76
C VAL A 152 21.02 1.35 2.35
N LYS A 153 20.87 0.15 1.78
CA LYS A 153 20.21 -0.06 0.49
C LYS A 153 18.89 -0.80 0.69
N PRO A 154 17.79 -0.36 0.04
CA PRO A 154 16.55 -1.11 0.06
C PRO A 154 16.61 -2.23 -0.99
N VAL A 155 16.26 -3.45 -0.60
CA VAL A 155 16.00 -4.55 -1.52
C VAL A 155 14.52 -4.86 -1.50
N VAL A 156 13.83 -4.46 -2.57
CA VAL A 156 12.38 -4.65 -2.66
C VAL A 156 12.06 -6.14 -2.81
N SER A 157 11.23 -6.64 -1.92
CA SER A 157 10.84 -8.04 -1.80
C SER A 157 9.34 -8.19 -2.05
N ASP A 158 8.90 -9.39 -2.42
CA ASP A 158 7.48 -9.72 -2.34
C ASP A 158 7.01 -9.69 -0.87
N CYS A 159 5.81 -9.17 -0.60
CA CYS A 159 5.31 -9.00 0.77
C CYS A 159 4.96 -10.32 1.46
N ALA A 160 4.56 -11.35 0.71
CA ALA A 160 4.37 -12.69 1.29
C ALA A 160 5.73 -13.30 1.65
N THR A 161 6.73 -13.14 0.77
CA THR A 161 8.11 -13.57 1.08
C THR A 161 8.67 -12.84 2.31
N ALA A 162 8.54 -11.51 2.37
CA ALA A 162 8.99 -10.70 3.50
C ALA A 162 8.37 -11.17 4.83
N SER A 163 7.07 -11.47 4.83
CA SER A 163 6.36 -11.98 6.00
C SER A 163 6.89 -13.35 6.44
N SER A 164 7.09 -14.26 5.48
CA SER A 164 7.62 -15.60 5.78
C SER A 164 9.06 -15.55 6.31
N SER A 165 9.91 -14.69 5.76
CA SER A 165 11.30 -14.51 6.17
C SER A 165 11.41 -13.86 7.55
N ALA A 166 10.60 -12.83 7.83
CA ALA A 166 10.55 -12.20 9.14
C ALA A 166 10.13 -13.20 10.23
N LEU A 167 9.14 -14.06 9.93
CA LEU A 167 8.70 -15.11 10.85
C LEU A 167 9.81 -16.12 11.16
N ARG A 168 10.55 -16.56 10.12
CA ARG A 168 11.70 -17.47 10.30
C ARG A 168 12.81 -16.85 11.13
N SER A 169 13.12 -15.56 10.92
CA SER A 169 14.11 -14.83 11.70
C SER A 169 13.68 -14.57 13.16
N ALA A 170 12.38 -14.66 13.46
CA ALA A 170 11.84 -14.50 14.80
C ALA A 170 11.75 -15.82 15.59
N GLN A 171 11.88 -16.98 14.93
CA GLN A 171 12.00 -18.26 15.64
C GLN A 171 13.39 -18.34 16.29
N PRO A 172 13.47 -18.69 17.60
CA PRO A 172 14.76 -18.98 18.21
C PRO A 172 15.40 -20.15 17.46
N ALA A 173 16.68 -20.00 17.10
CA ALA A 173 17.46 -21.09 16.56
C ALA A 173 17.33 -22.28 17.53
N GLY A 174 16.72 -23.37 17.05
CA GLY A 174 16.51 -24.57 17.85
C GLY A 174 17.83 -25.01 18.47
N LYS A 175 17.81 -25.16 19.80
CA LYS A 175 18.81 -25.95 20.52
C LYS A 175 18.58 -27.43 20.27
#